data_AF-A0A6A7MF28-F1
#
_entry.id   AF-A0A6A7MF28-F1
#
_cell.length_a   1.000
_cell.length_b   1.000
_cell.length_c   1.000
_cell.angle_alpha   90.00
_cell.angle_beta   90.00
_cell.angle_gamma   90.00
#
_symmetry.space_group_name_H-M   'P 1'
#
loop_
_entity.id
_entity.type
_entity.pdbx_description
1 polymer ?
#
loop_
_entity_poly.entity_id
_entity_poly.type
_entity_poly.pdbx_seq_one_letter_code
_entity_poly.pdbx_strand_id
1 'polypeptide(L)'
;MSEWRTYRPEDFLLFSPRVYWRMFELHNAALWPLQVLTFAAGLIIVLLVAWRPETSARWLALTLAILWIFIGWSFVWNRYAIINWAAAYIAPAFAVEGVLLFVSGPLFDGLVFDRRGLAGWIGFLILAFALVGQPLLAPLQGRGWVSSEVFGIAPDPTAIATLGLLLLARGRLLPLLLPIPVLWCLLSGITLRTMGEPQAWAPHAALVLAAAACIWTIIRQRGSPPTA
;
A
#
# COMPACT_ATOMS: atom_id res chain seq x y z
N MET A 1 1.35 27.13 -31.15
CA MET A 1 0.80 26.21 -30.13
C MET A 1 1.92 25.43 -29.45
N SER A 2 2.75 26.10 -28.65
CA SER A 2 3.93 25.53 -27.96
C SER A 2 3.90 25.70 -26.43
N GLU A 3 2.89 26.38 -25.89
CA GLU A 3 2.81 26.76 -24.46
C GLU A 3 2.62 25.56 -23.52
N TRP A 4 2.18 24.43 -24.06
CA TRP A 4 1.88 23.22 -23.29
C TRP A 4 3.17 22.52 -22.82
N ARG A 5 4.30 22.80 -23.49
CA ARG A 5 5.64 22.28 -23.14
C ARG A 5 6.31 23.08 -22.03
N THR A 6 5.78 24.25 -21.67
CA THR A 6 6.33 25.08 -20.60
C THR A 6 5.87 24.60 -19.21
N TYR A 7 4.72 23.92 -19.15
CA TYR A 7 4.20 23.37 -17.90
C TYR A 7 5.10 22.25 -17.37
N ARG A 8 5.45 22.36 -16.11
CA ARG A 8 6.12 21.33 -15.33
C ARG A 8 5.08 20.55 -14.53
N PRO A 9 5.37 19.29 -14.16
CA PRO A 9 4.48 18.53 -13.27
C PRO A 9 4.14 19.26 -11.96
N GLU A 10 5.08 20.09 -11.47
CA GLU A 10 4.93 20.95 -10.29
C GLU A 10 3.76 21.93 -10.43
N ASP A 11 3.51 22.46 -11.63
CA ASP A 11 2.46 23.45 -11.89
C ASP A 11 1.03 22.85 -11.74
N PHE A 12 0.92 21.52 -11.74
CA PHE A 12 -0.34 20.80 -11.54
C PHE A 12 -0.59 20.40 -10.07
N LEU A 13 0.40 20.58 -9.18
CA LEU A 13 0.18 20.39 -7.75
C LEU A 13 -0.41 21.65 -7.14
N LEU A 14 -1.70 21.57 -6.80
CA LEU A 14 -2.46 22.68 -6.21
C LEU A 14 -2.17 22.88 -4.70
N PHE A 15 -1.14 22.23 -4.16
CA PHE A 15 -0.80 22.26 -2.75
C PHE A 15 0.71 22.16 -2.53
N SER A 16 1.18 22.72 -1.42
CA SER A 16 2.59 22.67 -1.01
C SER A 16 2.89 21.46 -0.12
N PRO A 17 4.15 21.03 0.02
CA PRO A 17 4.53 19.95 0.92
C PRO A 17 4.12 20.21 2.38
N ARG A 18 4.15 21.47 2.82
CA ARG A 18 3.68 21.87 4.17
C ARG A 18 2.20 21.56 4.37
N VAL A 19 1.36 21.87 3.39
CA VAL A 19 -0.09 21.58 3.44
C VAL A 19 -0.32 20.08 3.42
N TYR A 20 0.43 19.34 2.59
CA TYR A 20 0.38 17.89 2.51
C TYR A 20 0.69 17.23 3.86
N TRP A 21 1.82 17.57 4.49
CA TRP A 21 2.20 16.99 5.78
C TRP A 21 1.28 17.40 6.93
N ARG A 22 0.77 18.64 6.90
CA ARG A 22 -0.20 19.11 7.91
C ARG A 22 -1.51 18.32 7.84
N MET A 23 -1.91 17.85 6.66
CA MET A 23 -3.07 16.97 6.51
C MET A 23 -2.87 15.66 7.29
N PHE A 24 -1.69 15.04 7.22
CA PHE A 24 -1.37 13.84 8.00
C PHE A 24 -1.40 14.10 9.50
N GLU A 25 -0.81 15.21 9.97
CA GLU A 25 -0.84 15.58 11.39
C GLU A 25 -2.26 15.69 11.93
N LEU A 26 -3.13 16.40 11.22
CA LEU A 26 -4.52 16.60 11.61
C LEU A 26 -5.33 15.31 11.54
N HIS A 27 -5.07 14.46 10.54
CA HIS A 27 -5.72 13.17 10.39
C HIS A 27 -5.30 12.20 11.51
N ASN A 28 -4.00 12.11 11.79
CA ASN A 28 -3.47 11.28 12.86
C ASN A 28 -3.98 11.74 14.23
N ALA A 29 -3.95 13.04 14.52
CA ALA A 29 -4.47 13.57 15.77
C ALA A 29 -5.97 13.26 15.95
N ALA A 30 -6.77 13.36 14.89
CA ALA A 30 -8.21 13.07 14.93
C ALA A 30 -8.53 11.58 15.11
N LEU A 31 -7.62 10.69 14.71
CA LEU A 31 -7.80 9.24 14.81
C LEU A 31 -7.10 8.63 16.01
N TRP A 32 -6.43 9.40 16.87
CA TRP A 32 -5.89 8.86 18.12
C TRP A 32 -7.01 8.22 18.97
N PRO A 33 -6.87 6.98 19.48
CA PRO A 33 -5.68 6.12 19.52
C PRO A 33 -5.66 4.97 18.47
N LEU A 34 -6.39 5.09 17.36
CA LEU A 34 -6.56 4.06 16.34
C LEU A 34 -5.23 3.56 15.75
N GLN A 35 -4.18 4.38 15.73
CA GLN A 35 -2.83 3.98 15.28
C GLN A 35 -2.30 2.78 16.06
N VAL A 36 -2.59 2.69 17.36
CA VAL A 36 -2.15 1.56 18.20
C VAL A 36 -2.86 0.29 17.75
N LEU A 37 -4.16 0.39 17.44
CA LEU A 37 -4.97 -0.73 16.98
C LEU A 37 -4.56 -1.18 15.58
N THR A 38 -4.30 -0.26 14.65
CA THR A 38 -3.89 -0.61 13.29
C THR A 38 -2.46 -1.16 13.25
N PHE A 39 -1.56 -0.65 14.10
CA PHE A 39 -0.23 -1.22 14.27
C PHE A 39 -0.30 -2.65 14.84
N ALA A 40 -1.12 -2.87 15.87
CA ALA A 40 -1.36 -4.21 16.40
C ALA A 40 -1.97 -5.15 15.35
N ALA A 41 -2.94 -4.67 14.55
CA ALA A 41 -3.51 -5.44 13.44
C ALA A 41 -2.45 -5.80 12.39
N GLY A 42 -1.54 -4.87 12.07
CA GLY A 42 -0.39 -5.11 11.19
C GLY A 42 0.56 -6.19 11.71
N LEU A 43 0.90 -6.14 13.00
CA LEU A 43 1.70 -7.20 13.66
C LEU A 43 0.98 -8.55 13.62
N ILE A 44 -0.32 -8.57 13.90
CA ILE A 44 -1.14 -9.79 13.82
C ILE A 44 -1.13 -10.34 12.39
N ILE A 45 -1.25 -9.49 11.37
CA ILE A 45 -1.14 -9.90 9.96
C ILE A 45 0.19 -10.62 9.71
N VAL A 46 1.32 -10.03 10.13
CA VAL A 46 2.64 -10.64 9.96
C VAL A 46 2.73 -11.99 10.66
N LEU A 47 2.25 -12.09 11.91
CA LEU A 47 2.26 -13.33 12.70
C LEU A 47 1.37 -14.41 12.09
N LEU A 48 0.16 -14.06 11.66
CA LEU A 48 -0.79 -15.00 11.07
C LEU A 48 -0.28 -15.56 9.74
N VAL A 49 0.34 -14.72 8.91
CA VAL A 49 0.98 -15.17 7.67
C VAL A 49 2.18 -16.08 7.94
N ALA A 50 2.96 -15.77 8.97
CA ALA A 50 4.14 -16.56 9.34
C ALA A 50 3.77 -17.95 9.92
N TRP A 51 2.68 -18.05 10.70
CA TRP A 51 2.37 -19.25 11.48
C TRP A 51 1.21 -20.08 10.94
N ARG A 52 0.13 -19.45 10.46
CA ARG A 52 -1.10 -20.15 10.02
C ARG A 52 -1.65 -19.58 8.70
N PRO A 53 -0.88 -19.65 7.60
CA PRO A 53 -1.24 -19.02 6.33
C PRO A 53 -2.61 -19.47 5.78
N GLU A 54 -2.91 -20.77 5.82
CA GLU A 54 -4.14 -21.31 5.20
C GLU A 54 -5.40 -20.94 5.97
N THR A 55 -5.42 -21.12 7.29
CA THR A 55 -6.60 -20.81 8.12
C THR A 55 -6.83 -19.31 8.29
N SER A 56 -5.78 -18.51 8.10
CA SER A 56 -5.83 -17.06 8.33
C SER A 56 -6.13 -16.26 7.07
N ALA A 57 -6.07 -16.86 5.88
CA ALA A 57 -6.21 -16.15 4.60
C ALA A 57 -7.47 -15.27 4.54
N ARG A 58 -8.62 -15.82 4.94
CA ARG A 58 -9.90 -15.10 5.03
C ARG A 58 -9.85 -13.88 5.96
N TRP A 59 -9.17 -14.00 7.10
CA TRP A 59 -9.10 -12.95 8.11
C TRP A 59 -8.14 -11.84 7.70
N LEU A 60 -7.04 -12.21 7.04
CA LEU A 60 -6.08 -11.27 6.46
C LEU A 60 -6.75 -10.42 5.38
N ALA A 61 -7.45 -11.08 4.45
CA ALA A 61 -8.19 -10.44 3.37
C ALA A 61 -9.33 -9.56 3.90
N LEU A 62 -10.09 -10.04 4.90
CA LEU A 62 -11.12 -9.23 5.56
C LEU A 62 -10.54 -7.99 6.25
N THR A 63 -9.42 -8.14 6.95
CA THR A 63 -8.76 -7.03 7.64
C THR A 63 -8.31 -5.99 6.63
N LEU A 64 -7.61 -6.39 5.56
CA LEU A 64 -7.21 -5.47 4.50
C LEU A 64 -8.42 -4.84 3.80
N ALA A 65 -9.49 -5.59 3.55
CA ALA A 65 -10.72 -5.05 2.96
C ALA A 65 -11.29 -3.89 3.77
N ILE A 66 -11.39 -4.07 5.09
CA ILE A 66 -11.85 -3.03 6.01
C ILE A 66 -10.90 -1.82 5.97
N LEU A 67 -9.57 -2.04 6.02
CA LEU A 67 -8.59 -0.96 5.98
C LEU A 67 -8.63 -0.18 4.66
N TRP A 68 -8.72 -0.85 3.52
CA TRP A 68 -8.82 -0.21 2.20
C TRP A 68 -10.06 0.68 2.10
N ILE A 69 -11.23 0.18 2.51
CA ILE A 69 -12.47 0.95 2.53
C ILE A 69 -12.35 2.13 3.51
N PHE A 70 -11.84 1.88 4.71
CA PHE A 70 -11.68 2.89 5.75
C PHE A 70 -10.76 4.03 5.31
N ILE A 71 -9.60 3.73 4.70
CA ILE A 71 -8.65 4.74 4.25
C ILE A 71 -9.19 5.50 3.03
N GLY A 72 -9.82 4.80 2.09
CA GLY A 72 -10.48 5.41 0.94
C GLY A 72 -11.50 6.47 1.36
N TRP A 73 -12.31 6.14 2.37
CA TRP A 73 -13.28 7.08 2.93
C TRP A 73 -12.62 8.15 3.83
N SER A 74 -11.92 7.75 4.89
CA SER A 74 -11.46 8.68 5.95
C SER A 74 -10.31 9.59 5.51
N PHE A 75 -9.41 9.10 4.68
CA PHE A 75 -8.23 9.83 4.23
C PHE A 75 -8.42 10.37 2.81
N VAL A 76 -8.61 9.50 1.82
CA VAL A 76 -8.57 9.89 0.41
C VAL A 76 -9.75 10.81 0.07
N TRP A 77 -10.97 10.42 0.45
CA TRP A 77 -12.16 11.22 0.19
C TRP A 77 -12.30 12.42 1.13
N ASN A 78 -12.21 12.21 2.46
CA ASN A 78 -12.51 13.28 3.42
C ASN A 78 -11.35 14.26 3.70
N ARG A 79 -10.10 13.91 3.40
CA ARG A 79 -8.94 14.78 3.65
C ARG A 79 -8.21 15.15 2.38
N TYR A 80 -7.82 14.16 1.58
CA TYR A 80 -6.96 14.39 0.44
C TYR A 80 -7.70 15.08 -0.71
N ALA A 81 -8.97 14.75 -0.94
CA ALA A 81 -9.79 15.42 -1.96
C ALA A 81 -9.97 16.93 -1.75
N ILE A 82 -9.80 17.42 -0.51
CA ILE A 82 -9.89 18.85 -0.19
C ILE A 82 -8.73 19.63 -0.81
N ILE A 83 -7.52 19.05 -0.78
CA ILE A 83 -6.31 19.70 -1.30
C ILE A 83 -5.95 19.24 -2.72
N ASN A 84 -6.46 18.09 -3.13
CA ASN A 84 -6.23 17.49 -4.44
C ASN A 84 -7.55 16.93 -4.98
N TRP A 85 -8.26 17.73 -5.79
CA TRP A 85 -9.56 17.35 -6.35
C TRP A 85 -9.51 16.01 -7.11
N ALA A 86 -8.38 15.64 -7.72
CA ALA A 86 -8.22 14.37 -8.42
C ALA A 86 -8.39 13.16 -7.47
N ALA A 87 -8.10 13.33 -6.17
CA ALA A 87 -8.28 12.29 -5.17
C ALA A 87 -9.74 11.87 -4.99
N ALA A 88 -10.71 12.75 -5.28
CA ALA A 88 -12.13 12.40 -5.28
C ALA A 88 -12.46 11.30 -6.31
N TYR A 89 -11.79 11.32 -7.47
CA TYR A 89 -11.95 10.29 -8.50
C TYR A 89 -11.19 9.00 -8.18
N ILE A 90 -10.14 9.09 -7.35
CA ILE A 90 -9.32 7.95 -6.94
C ILE A 90 -9.96 7.18 -5.78
N ALA A 91 -10.61 7.86 -4.84
CA ALA A 91 -11.15 7.21 -3.63
C ALA A 91 -12.12 6.03 -3.89
N PRO A 92 -13.01 6.05 -4.92
CA PRO A 92 -13.82 4.88 -5.26
C PRO A 92 -12.99 3.63 -5.57
N ALA A 93 -11.78 3.77 -6.13
CA ALA A 93 -10.90 2.65 -6.38
C ALA A 93 -10.47 1.94 -5.08
N PHE A 94 -10.31 2.67 -3.98
CA PHE A 94 -10.01 2.06 -2.67
C PHE A 94 -11.16 1.19 -2.18
N ALA A 95 -12.41 1.63 -2.39
CA ALA A 95 -13.58 0.82 -2.06
C ALA A 95 -13.66 -0.43 -2.96
N VAL A 96 -13.35 -0.30 -4.24
CA VAL A 96 -13.26 -1.43 -5.17
C VAL A 96 -12.22 -2.45 -4.70
N GLU A 97 -11.01 -2.01 -4.36
CA GLU A 97 -9.97 -2.92 -3.83
C GLU A 97 -10.44 -3.62 -2.56
N GLY A 98 -11.10 -2.89 -1.65
CA GLY A 98 -11.67 -3.49 -0.44
C GLY A 98 -12.72 -4.56 -0.73
N VAL A 99 -13.61 -4.33 -1.70
CA VAL A 99 -14.59 -5.32 -2.15
C VAL A 99 -13.90 -6.53 -2.80
N LEU A 100 -12.89 -6.31 -3.64
CA LEU A 100 -12.13 -7.40 -4.27
C LEU A 100 -11.41 -8.27 -3.23
N LEU A 101 -10.83 -7.66 -2.19
CA LEU A 101 -10.22 -8.38 -1.06
C LEU A 101 -11.26 -9.17 -0.27
N PHE A 102 -12.42 -8.58 0.02
CA PHE A 102 -13.52 -9.25 0.72
C PHE A 102 -14.07 -10.45 -0.07
N VAL A 103 -14.19 -10.31 -1.38
CA VAL A 103 -14.66 -11.37 -2.27
C VAL A 103 -13.61 -12.46 -2.44
N SER A 104 -12.34 -12.09 -2.58
CA SER A 104 -11.28 -13.06 -2.87
C SER A 104 -10.88 -13.95 -1.69
N GLY A 105 -10.91 -13.44 -0.46
CA GLY A 105 -10.62 -14.25 0.73
C GLY A 105 -11.89 -14.90 1.30
N PRO A 106 -12.70 -14.15 2.09
CA PRO A 106 -13.87 -14.68 2.80
C PRO A 106 -14.89 -15.48 1.98
N LEU A 107 -15.11 -15.15 0.69
CA LEU A 107 -16.20 -15.71 -0.11
C LEU A 107 -15.77 -16.84 -1.06
N PHE A 108 -14.53 -16.83 -1.56
CA PHE A 108 -14.09 -17.76 -2.59
C PHE A 108 -12.85 -18.60 -2.24
N ASP A 109 -12.26 -18.44 -1.05
CA ASP A 109 -10.97 -19.05 -0.66
C ASP A 109 -9.92 -18.94 -1.79
N GLY A 110 -9.93 -17.79 -2.47
CA GLY A 110 -9.17 -17.56 -3.70
C GLY A 110 -7.71 -17.19 -3.48
N LEU A 111 -7.27 -17.13 -2.21
CA LEU A 111 -5.92 -16.75 -1.81
C LEU A 111 -5.31 -17.83 -0.90
N VAL A 112 -4.24 -18.45 -1.38
CA VAL A 112 -3.41 -19.39 -0.61
C VAL A 112 -2.05 -18.75 -0.38
N PHE A 113 -1.56 -18.78 0.85
CA PHE A 113 -0.30 -18.12 1.18
C PHE A 113 0.89 -19.09 1.07
N ASP A 114 1.85 -18.76 0.19
CA ASP A 114 3.13 -19.47 0.03
C ASP A 114 4.30 -18.54 0.38
N ARG A 115 4.97 -18.90 1.48
CA ARG A 115 6.10 -18.18 2.09
C ARG A 115 7.48 -18.60 1.57
N ARG A 116 7.55 -19.55 0.63
CA ARG A 116 8.84 -20.15 0.24
C ARG A 116 9.60 -19.32 -0.79
N GLY A 117 10.92 -19.32 -0.66
CA GLY A 117 11.84 -18.71 -1.62
C GLY A 117 11.97 -17.19 -1.51
N LEU A 118 12.62 -16.61 -2.52
CA LEU A 118 13.00 -15.19 -2.53
C LEU A 118 11.80 -14.24 -2.47
N ALA A 119 10.71 -14.57 -3.16
CA ALA A 119 9.47 -13.79 -3.12
C ALA A 119 8.85 -13.75 -1.72
N GLY A 120 9.00 -14.83 -0.94
CA GLY A 120 8.60 -14.89 0.47
C GLY A 120 9.36 -13.87 1.31
N TRP A 121 10.69 -13.88 1.22
CA TRP A 121 11.54 -12.93 1.93
C TRP A 121 11.28 -11.47 1.54
N ILE A 122 11.12 -11.20 0.24
CA ILE A 122 10.80 -9.85 -0.25
C ILE A 122 9.42 -9.41 0.25
N GLY A 123 8.41 -10.29 0.27
CA GLY A 123 7.09 -9.99 0.80
C GLY A 123 7.12 -9.57 2.28
N PHE A 124 7.84 -10.33 3.12
CA PHE A 124 8.03 -9.97 4.52
C PHE A 124 8.85 -8.68 4.71
N LEU A 125 9.87 -8.45 3.89
CA LEU A 125 10.66 -7.22 3.91
C LEU A 125 9.79 -5.99 3.61
N ILE A 126 8.95 -6.07 2.57
CA ILE A 126 8.01 -5.01 2.19
C ILE A 126 6.99 -4.77 3.31
N LEU A 127 6.44 -5.83 3.90
CA LEU A 127 5.52 -5.73 5.05
C LEU A 127 6.17 -5.06 6.26
N ALA A 128 7.38 -5.49 6.63
CA ALA A 128 8.12 -4.89 7.75
C ALA A 128 8.44 -3.41 7.50
N PHE A 129 8.82 -3.08 6.27
CA PHE A 129 9.04 -1.68 5.87
C PHE A 129 7.74 -0.87 5.94
N ALA A 130 6.61 -1.39 5.46
CA ALA A 130 5.33 -0.68 5.54
C ALA A 130 4.89 -0.39 6.99
N LEU A 131 5.10 -1.36 7.90
CA LEU A 131 4.67 -1.25 9.29
C LEU A 131 5.58 -0.40 10.16
N VAL A 132 6.90 -0.48 9.93
CA VAL A 132 7.91 0.14 10.79
C VAL A 132 8.73 1.16 10.02
N GLY A 133 9.23 0.80 8.85
CA GLY A 133 10.06 1.68 8.02
C GLY A 133 9.35 2.97 7.60
N GLN A 134 8.10 2.90 7.14
CA GLN A 134 7.34 4.06 6.68
C GLN A 134 7.10 5.07 7.81
N PRO A 135 6.49 4.70 8.97
CA PRO A 135 6.30 5.65 10.05
C PRO A 135 7.59 6.35 10.52
N LEU A 136 8.74 5.67 10.41
CA LEU A 136 10.05 6.22 10.76
C LEU A 136 10.60 7.23 9.73
N LEU A 137 10.08 7.28 8.50
CA LEU A 137 10.53 8.23 7.48
C LEU A 137 10.31 9.68 7.91
N ALA A 138 9.21 9.99 8.60
CA ALA A 138 8.93 11.33 9.08
C ALA A 138 10.02 11.86 10.04
N PRO A 139 10.32 11.20 11.19
CA PRO A 139 11.39 11.66 12.08
C PRO A 139 12.78 11.63 11.44
N LEU A 140 13.07 10.64 10.59
CA LEU A 140 14.35 10.58 9.85
C LEU A 140 14.56 11.75 8.88
N GLN A 141 13.48 12.41 8.46
CA GLN A 141 13.50 13.61 7.61
C GLN A 141 13.32 14.90 8.41
N GLY A 142 13.42 14.85 9.74
CA GLY A 142 13.26 16.00 10.61
C GLY A 142 11.81 16.46 10.81
N ARG A 143 10.82 15.70 10.35
CA ARG A 143 9.40 15.94 10.64
C ARG A 143 9.02 15.34 12.00
N GLY A 144 7.94 15.85 12.61
CA GLY A 144 7.43 15.27 13.86
C GLY A 144 6.76 13.91 13.64
N TRP A 145 6.79 13.04 14.65
CA TRP A 145 6.10 11.73 14.65
C TRP A 145 4.59 11.82 14.37
N VAL A 146 3.99 12.97 14.66
CA VAL A 146 2.57 13.24 14.41
C VAL A 146 2.22 13.23 12.91
N SER A 147 3.18 13.49 12.01
CA SER A 147 2.97 13.45 10.56
C SER A 147 3.36 12.11 9.93
N SER A 148 3.75 11.12 10.74
CA SER A 148 4.13 9.79 10.26
C SER A 148 2.98 9.10 9.52
N GLU A 149 3.32 8.41 8.44
CA GLU A 149 2.38 7.61 7.68
C GLU A 149 2.24 6.24 8.35
N VAL A 150 1.10 5.99 8.99
CA VAL A 150 0.86 4.76 9.75
C VAL A 150 0.02 3.78 8.94
N PHE A 151 0.40 2.50 8.94
CA PHE A 151 -0.39 1.42 8.33
C PHE A 151 -1.83 1.40 8.87
N GLY A 152 -2.80 1.19 7.99
CA GLY A 152 -4.23 1.19 8.31
C GLY A 152 -4.85 2.57 8.53
N ILE A 153 -4.06 3.63 8.43
CA ILE A 153 -4.48 5.04 8.59
C ILE A 153 -4.14 5.82 7.32
N ALA A 154 -2.89 5.70 6.89
CA ALA A 154 -2.37 6.29 5.67
C ALA A 154 -2.45 5.30 4.49
N PRO A 155 -2.70 5.80 3.27
CA PRO A 155 -2.84 4.96 2.09
C PRO A 155 -1.53 4.31 1.64
N ASP A 156 -0.39 5.03 1.68
CA ASP A 156 0.91 4.53 1.22
C ASP A 156 1.40 3.27 1.97
N PRO A 157 1.54 3.28 3.31
CA PRO A 157 1.96 2.08 4.03
C PRO A 157 0.96 0.93 3.85
N THR A 158 -0.34 1.22 3.68
CA THR A 158 -1.35 0.17 3.48
C THR A 158 -1.25 -0.46 2.09
N ALA A 159 -1.02 0.33 1.05
CA ALA A 159 -0.78 -0.17 -0.30
C ALA A 159 0.53 -0.97 -0.38
N ILE A 160 1.61 -0.46 0.21
CA ILE A 160 2.90 -1.16 0.27
C ILE A 160 2.77 -2.48 1.04
N ALA A 161 2.11 -2.48 2.21
CA ALA A 161 1.85 -3.70 2.96
C ALA A 161 0.99 -4.70 2.16
N THR A 162 -0.01 -4.21 1.43
CA THR A 162 -0.86 -5.03 0.56
C THR A 162 -0.02 -5.70 -0.53
N LEU A 163 0.88 -4.96 -1.21
CA LEU A 163 1.81 -5.54 -2.19
C LEU A 163 2.70 -6.62 -1.56
N GLY A 164 3.27 -6.35 -0.37
CA GLY A 164 4.06 -7.32 0.36
C GLY A 164 3.27 -8.59 0.69
N LEU A 165 2.01 -8.45 1.11
CA LEU A 165 1.13 -9.57 1.41
C LEU A 165 0.73 -10.36 0.14
N LEU A 166 0.44 -9.67 -0.96
CA LEU A 166 0.08 -10.30 -2.23
C LEU A 166 1.25 -11.10 -2.84
N LEU A 167 2.51 -10.71 -2.60
CA LEU A 167 3.68 -11.53 -2.97
C LEU A 167 3.75 -12.87 -2.20
N LEU A 168 3.23 -12.87 -0.98
CA LEU A 168 3.10 -14.07 -0.15
C LEU A 168 1.87 -14.90 -0.54
N ALA A 169 0.97 -14.37 -1.36
CA ALA A 169 -0.23 -15.05 -1.80
C ALA A 169 -0.08 -15.69 -3.19
N ARG A 170 -0.90 -16.70 -3.45
CA ARG A 170 -1.09 -17.40 -4.72
C ARG A 170 -2.58 -17.58 -4.93
N GLY A 171 -3.04 -17.45 -6.17
CA GLY A 171 -4.45 -17.64 -6.45
C GLY A 171 -4.88 -17.03 -7.77
N ARG A 172 -6.03 -17.49 -8.27
CA ARG A 172 -6.62 -17.03 -9.54
C ARG A 172 -7.05 -15.56 -9.52
N LEU A 173 -7.35 -15.02 -8.34
CA LEU A 173 -7.80 -13.64 -8.15
C LEU A 173 -6.65 -12.66 -7.88
N LEU A 174 -5.42 -13.17 -7.67
CA LEU A 174 -4.25 -12.34 -7.38
C LEU A 174 -4.01 -11.23 -8.42
N PRO A 175 -4.09 -11.48 -9.75
CA PRO A 175 -3.88 -10.43 -10.75
C PRO A 175 -4.93 -9.32 -10.70
N LEU A 176 -6.10 -9.57 -10.11
CA LEU A 176 -7.18 -8.59 -9.97
C LEU A 176 -6.96 -7.64 -8.78
N LEU A 177 -6.19 -8.07 -7.77
CA LEU A 177 -5.87 -7.32 -6.54
C LEU A 177 -4.61 -6.45 -6.68
N LEU A 178 -3.79 -6.69 -7.72
CA LEU A 178 -2.55 -5.94 -7.93
C LEU A 178 -2.74 -4.52 -8.50
N PRO A 179 -3.66 -4.26 -9.46
CA PRO A 179 -3.70 -2.99 -10.16
C PRO A 179 -3.87 -1.78 -9.26
N ILE A 180 -4.77 -1.83 -8.27
CA ILE A 180 -5.09 -0.65 -7.44
C ILE A 180 -3.94 -0.31 -6.48
N PRO A 181 -3.37 -1.24 -5.70
CA PRO A 181 -2.18 -0.97 -4.90
C PRO A 181 -0.98 -0.51 -5.74
N VAL A 182 -0.79 -1.08 -6.94
CA VAL A 182 0.30 -0.68 -7.85
C VAL A 182 0.10 0.75 -8.35
N LEU A 183 -1.09 1.07 -8.86
CA LEU A 183 -1.43 2.39 -9.35
C LEU A 183 -1.33 3.44 -8.25
N TRP A 184 -1.78 3.12 -7.03
CA TRP A 184 -1.62 4.01 -5.90
C TRP A 184 -0.15 4.30 -5.57
N CYS A 185 0.69 3.26 -5.45
CA CYS A 185 2.12 3.46 -5.18
C CYS A 185 2.81 4.27 -6.28
N LEU A 186 2.42 4.07 -7.53
CA LEU A 186 2.94 4.84 -8.67
C LEU A 186 2.53 6.31 -8.57
N LEU A 187 1.24 6.58 -8.35
CA LEU A 187 0.69 7.92 -8.23
C LEU A 187 1.28 8.67 -7.02
N SER A 188 1.27 8.06 -5.83
CA SER A 188 1.85 8.66 -4.63
C SER A 188 3.33 8.95 -4.82
N GLY A 189 4.08 7.99 -5.35
CA GLY A 189 5.50 8.20 -5.61
C GLY A 189 5.78 9.26 -6.68
N ILE A 190 4.89 9.48 -7.65
CA ILE A 190 4.99 10.62 -8.59
C ILE A 190 4.71 11.92 -7.83
N THR A 191 3.62 11.99 -7.04
CA THR A 191 3.26 13.17 -6.25
C THR A 191 4.39 13.58 -5.30
N LEU A 192 4.96 12.64 -4.54
CA LEU A 192 6.08 12.90 -3.64
C LEU A 192 7.33 13.40 -4.39
N ARG A 193 7.65 12.81 -5.56
CA ARG A 193 8.78 13.30 -6.38
C ARG A 193 8.54 14.72 -6.88
N THR A 194 7.33 15.00 -7.37
CA THR A 194 6.95 16.34 -7.85
C THR A 194 6.96 17.37 -6.72
N MET A 195 6.68 16.97 -5.48
CA MET A 195 6.84 17.81 -4.29
C MET A 195 8.30 18.01 -3.85
N GLY A 196 9.26 17.29 -4.43
CA GLY A 196 10.66 17.29 -3.99
C GLY A 196 10.88 16.56 -2.66
N GLU A 197 9.96 15.67 -2.27
CA GLU A 197 10.04 14.96 -0.99
C GLU A 197 11.06 13.82 -1.03
N PRO A 198 12.01 13.74 -0.07
CA PRO A 198 13.04 12.70 -0.05
C PRO A 198 12.48 11.28 -0.02
N GLN A 199 11.35 11.07 0.64
CA GLN A 199 10.72 9.75 0.75
C GLN A 199 10.02 9.23 -0.51
N ALA A 200 10.04 9.98 -1.60
CA ALA A 200 9.40 9.55 -2.83
C ALA A 200 9.94 8.20 -3.34
N TRP A 201 11.14 7.78 -2.93
CA TRP A 201 11.71 6.48 -3.27
C TRP A 201 10.91 5.30 -2.70
N ALA A 202 10.21 5.46 -1.58
CA ALA A 202 9.60 4.35 -0.83
C ALA A 202 8.53 3.60 -1.63
N PRO A 203 7.51 4.27 -2.23
CA PRO A 203 6.54 3.59 -3.09
C PRO A 203 7.18 2.95 -4.34
N HIS A 204 8.17 3.61 -4.96
CA HIS A 204 8.85 3.06 -6.15
C HIS A 204 9.69 1.83 -5.83
N ALA A 205 10.39 1.83 -4.68
CA ALA A 205 11.16 0.69 -4.22
C ALA A 205 10.25 -0.51 -3.97
N ALA A 206 9.09 -0.30 -3.33
CA ALA A 206 8.10 -1.36 -3.14
C ALA A 206 7.62 -1.96 -4.48
N LEU A 207 7.31 -1.10 -5.47
CA LEU A 207 6.92 -1.53 -6.81
C LEU A 207 8.02 -2.34 -7.51
N VAL A 208 9.26 -1.84 -7.50
CA VAL A 208 10.40 -2.50 -8.16
C VAL A 208 10.67 -3.86 -7.51
N LEU A 209 10.68 -3.93 -6.18
CA LEU A 209 10.89 -5.18 -5.45
C LEU A 209 9.77 -6.18 -5.71
N ALA A 210 8.51 -5.74 -5.69
CA ALA A 210 7.37 -6.61 -5.99
C ALA A 210 7.39 -7.11 -7.44
N ALA A 211 7.67 -6.24 -8.41
CA ALA A 211 7.78 -6.62 -9.81
C ALA A 211 8.94 -7.60 -10.04
N ALA A 212 10.12 -7.33 -9.46
CA ALA A 212 11.28 -8.22 -9.56
C ALA A 212 11.00 -9.60 -8.97
N ALA A 213 10.34 -9.65 -7.80
CA ALA A 213 9.91 -10.90 -7.18
C ALA A 213 8.92 -11.68 -8.06
N CYS A 214 7.90 -11.02 -8.60
CA CYS A 214 6.92 -11.63 -9.50
C CYS A 214 7.59 -12.18 -10.77
N ILE A 215 8.40 -11.37 -11.45
CA ILE A 215 9.12 -11.79 -12.67
C ILE A 215 10.02 -12.99 -12.38
N TRP A 216 10.76 -12.96 -11.27
CA TRP A 216 11.62 -14.08 -10.85
C TRP A 216 10.81 -15.36 -10.64
N THR A 217 9.66 -15.29 -9.96
CA THR A 217 8.81 -16.47 -9.76
C THR A 217 8.27 -17.05 -11.07
N ILE A 218 7.86 -16.19 -12.01
CA ILE A 218 7.38 -16.61 -13.33
C ILE A 218 8.48 -17.31 -14.13
N ILE A 219 9.70 -16.75 -14.13
CA ILE A 219 10.86 -17.34 -14.83
C ILE A 219 11.19 -18.72 -14.23
N ARG A 220 11.23 -18.84 -12.90
CA ARG A 220 11.56 -20.10 -12.23
C ARG A 220 10.51 -21.20 -12.45
N GLN A 221 9.23 -20.83 -12.51
CA GLN A 221 8.15 -21.77 -12.84
C GLN A 221 8.25 -22.29 -14.28
N ARG A 222 8.64 -21.44 -15.23
CA ARG A 222 8.85 -21.83 -16.64
C ARG A 222 10.10 -22.69 -16.86
N GLY A 223 11.12 -22.56 -16.01
CA GLY A 223 12.37 -23.32 -16.10
C GLY A 223 12.38 -24.68 -15.39
N SER A 224 11.28 -25.06 -14.71
CA SER A 224 11.18 -26.38 -14.07
C SER A 224 10.62 -27.39 -15.08
N PRO A 225 11.37 -28.44 -15.47
CA PRO A 225 10.85 -29.46 -16.39
C PRO A 225 9.63 -30.16 -15.76
N PRO A 226 8.62 -30.57 -16.55
CA PRO A 226 7.50 -31.33 -16.03
C PRO A 226 8.04 -32.63 -15.40
N THR A 227 7.76 -32.83 -14.12
CA THR A 227 8.00 -34.09 -13.44
C THR A 227 7.14 -35.16 -14.10
N ALA A 228 7.79 -36.08 -14.80
CA ALA A 228 7.19 -37.28 -15.40
C ALA A 228 6.64 -38.23 -14.33
#